data_AF-A0A1A8E6X3-F1
#
_entry.id   AF-A0A1A8E6X3-F1
#
_cell.length_a   1.000
_cell.length_b   1.000
_cell.length_c   1.000
_cell.angle_alpha   90.00
_cell.angle_beta   90.00
_cell.angle_gamma   90.00
#
_symmetry.space_group_name_H-M   'P 1'
#
loop_
_entity.id
_entity.type
_entity.pdbx_description
1 polymer ?
#
loop_
_entity_poly.entity_id
_entity_poly.type
_entity_poly.pdbx_seq_one_letter_code
_entity_poly.pdbx_strand_id
1 'polypeptide(L)'
;QGLPGPGPSGYSPAIYTPKIAFYAGLRKQHEGNEILKFDDVVTNVGNYYEPSTGKFTCPLPGIYFFTYHVLMRGGDGTSMWADLRKNGLVRASAIAQDADQNYDYASN
;
A
#
# COMPACT_ATOMS: atom_id res chain seq x y z
N GLN A 1 -49.75 -33.53 -15.22
CA GLN A 1 -48.49 -32.75 -15.35
C GLN A 1 -47.48 -33.37 -14.39
N GLY A 2 -46.34 -33.84 -14.89
CA GLY A 2 -45.28 -34.43 -14.06
C GLY A 2 -44.45 -33.36 -13.34
N LEU A 3 -43.92 -33.69 -12.16
CA LEU A 3 -43.07 -32.79 -11.39
C LEU A 3 -41.78 -32.44 -12.18
N PRO A 4 -41.31 -31.18 -12.14
CA PRO A 4 -40.01 -30.82 -12.72
C PRO A 4 -38.90 -31.64 -12.06
N GLY A 5 -38.06 -32.29 -12.86
CA GLY A 5 -36.91 -33.02 -12.35
C GLY A 5 -35.91 -32.09 -11.66
N PRO A 6 -35.08 -32.58 -10.73
CA PRO A 6 -34.02 -31.78 -10.14
C PRO A 6 -33.06 -31.39 -11.26
N GLY A 7 -33.02 -30.10 -11.62
CA GLY A 7 -32.02 -29.58 -12.52
C GLY A 7 -30.61 -29.88 -11.98
N PRO A 8 -29.60 -30.00 -12.85
CA PRO A 8 -28.25 -30.31 -12.40
C PRO A 8 -27.81 -29.22 -11.42
N SER A 9 -27.59 -29.59 -10.17
CA SER A 9 -26.97 -28.73 -9.18
C SER A 9 -25.51 -28.58 -9.59
N GLY A 10 -25.25 -27.66 -10.52
CA GLY A 10 -23.93 -27.16 -10.82
C GLY A 10 -23.44 -26.35 -9.64
N TYR A 11 -23.05 -27.03 -8.55
CA TYR A 11 -22.13 -26.44 -7.59
C TYR A 11 -20.79 -26.32 -8.30
N SER A 12 -20.62 -25.25 -9.08
CA SER A 12 -19.30 -24.70 -9.30
C SER A 12 -18.84 -24.21 -7.93
N PRO A 13 -17.82 -24.79 -7.28
CA PRO A 13 -17.25 -24.13 -6.13
C PRO A 13 -16.76 -22.79 -6.65
N ALA A 14 -17.41 -21.71 -6.26
CA ALA A 14 -16.87 -20.38 -6.50
C ALA A 14 -15.45 -20.41 -5.96
N ILE A 15 -14.45 -20.37 -6.84
CA ILE A 15 -13.06 -20.26 -6.43
C ILE A 15 -13.00 -18.95 -5.65
N TYR A 16 -12.91 -19.06 -4.32
CA TYR A 16 -12.84 -17.89 -3.46
C TYR A 16 -11.50 -17.21 -3.72
N THR A 17 -11.51 -16.16 -4.54
CA THR A 17 -10.35 -15.29 -4.68
C THR A 17 -10.28 -14.41 -3.42
N PRO A 18 -9.24 -14.55 -2.59
CA PRO A 18 -9.12 -13.71 -1.41
C PRO A 18 -8.99 -12.25 -1.83
N LYS A 19 -9.80 -11.39 -1.22
CA LYS A 19 -9.67 -9.95 -1.34
C LYS A 19 -8.49 -9.49 -0.51
N ILE A 20 -7.61 -8.67 -1.08
CA ILE A 20 -6.40 -8.18 -0.43
C ILE A 20 -6.29 -6.69 -0.71
N ALA A 21 -6.22 -5.87 0.34
CA ALA A 21 -6.09 -4.42 0.23
C ALA A 21 -5.59 -3.83 1.54
N PHE A 22 -4.81 -2.74 1.47
CA PHE A 22 -4.50 -1.93 2.64
C PHE A 22 -4.51 -0.44 2.30
N TYR A 23 -4.78 0.39 3.30
CA TYR A 23 -4.67 1.84 3.25
C TYR A 23 -4.28 2.35 4.64
N ALA A 24 -3.21 3.13 4.72
CA ALA A 24 -2.66 3.63 5.97
C ALA A 24 -2.03 5.02 5.80
N GLY A 25 -2.05 5.82 6.87
CA GLY A 25 -1.42 7.14 6.97
C GLY A 25 -0.31 7.19 8.03
N LEU A 26 0.40 8.31 8.09
CA LEU A 26 1.38 8.61 9.14
C LEU A 26 0.78 9.58 10.15
N ARG A 27 0.77 9.23 11.44
CA ARG A 27 0.29 10.14 12.50
C ARG A 27 1.31 11.18 12.93
N LYS A 28 2.60 10.87 12.77
CA LYS A 28 3.71 11.70 13.23
C LYS A 28 4.66 11.96 12.07
N GLN A 29 5.29 13.14 12.12
CA GLN A 29 6.39 13.46 11.21
C GLN A 29 7.50 12.42 11.36
N HIS A 30 8.12 12.11 10.22
CA HIS A 30 9.22 11.17 10.12
C HIS A 30 10.49 11.92 9.69
N GLU A 31 11.62 11.55 10.25
CA GLU A 31 12.93 12.12 9.93
C GLU A 31 13.95 11.00 9.73
N GLY A 32 14.92 11.23 8.86
CA GLY A 32 15.99 10.27 8.56
C GLY A 32 15.71 9.36 7.36
N ASN A 33 16.57 8.36 7.21
CA ASN A 33 16.58 7.44 6.06
C ASN A 33 16.21 6.02 6.52
N GLU A 34 14.99 5.86 7.00
CA GLU A 34 14.46 4.58 7.43
C GLU A 34 13.09 4.28 6.76
N ILE A 35 12.52 3.11 7.06
CA ILE A 35 11.24 2.71 6.47
C ILE A 35 10.12 3.54 7.08
N LEU A 36 9.30 4.18 6.24
CA LEU A 36 8.08 4.85 6.66
C LEU A 36 7.07 3.84 7.21
N LYS A 37 6.81 3.92 8.51
CA LYS A 37 5.85 3.08 9.24
C LYS A 37 4.51 3.82 9.32
N PHE A 38 3.68 3.66 8.30
CA PHE A 38 2.33 4.23 8.27
C PHE A 38 1.46 3.55 9.35
N ASP A 39 1.35 4.18 10.50
CA ASP A 39 0.77 3.64 11.73
C ASP A 39 -0.75 3.90 11.85
N ASP A 40 -1.30 4.77 11.01
CA ASP A 40 -2.74 5.05 10.95
C ASP A 40 -3.45 4.16 9.94
N VAL A 41 -3.68 2.89 10.31
CA VAL A 41 -4.31 1.92 9.41
C VAL A 41 -5.82 2.12 9.34
N VAL A 42 -6.33 2.37 8.14
CA VAL A 42 -7.77 2.52 7.86
C VAL A 42 -8.35 1.24 7.25
N THR A 43 -7.61 0.58 6.36
CA THR A 43 -8.00 -0.70 5.73
C THR A 43 -6.84 -1.67 5.75
N ASN A 44 -7.09 -2.94 6.06
CA ASN A 44 -6.11 -4.02 6.01
C ASN A 44 -6.78 -5.38 5.73
N VAL A 45 -7.47 -5.50 4.58
CA VAL A 45 -8.14 -6.73 4.18
C VAL A 45 -7.10 -7.83 3.95
N GLY A 46 -7.19 -8.92 4.72
CA GLY A 46 -6.23 -10.01 4.72
C GLY A 46 -5.08 -9.86 5.72
N ASN A 47 -4.94 -8.71 6.38
CA ASN A 47 -3.93 -8.45 7.41
C ASN A 47 -2.47 -8.67 6.95
N TYR A 48 -2.15 -8.26 5.72
CA TYR A 48 -0.82 -8.44 5.14
C TYR A 48 0.05 -7.18 5.18
N TYR A 49 -0.50 -6.04 5.62
CA TYR A 49 0.27 -4.87 6.02
C TYR A 49 0.60 -4.93 7.51
N GLU A 50 1.87 -4.77 7.86
CA GLU A 50 2.38 -4.78 9.24
C GLU A 50 2.83 -3.36 9.65
N PRO A 51 2.01 -2.61 10.42
CA PRO A 51 2.30 -1.20 10.75
C PRO A 51 3.56 -1.01 11.57
N SER A 52 3.93 -1.99 12.40
CA SER A 52 5.16 -1.92 13.20
C SER A 52 6.43 -1.91 12.34
N THR A 53 6.35 -2.44 11.12
CA THR A 53 7.48 -2.53 10.19
C THR A 53 7.33 -1.67 8.94
N GLY A 54 6.13 -1.17 8.65
CA GLY A 54 5.81 -0.42 7.43
C GLY A 54 5.72 -1.28 6.16
N LYS A 55 5.66 -2.62 6.29
CA LYS A 55 5.79 -3.55 5.17
C LYS A 55 4.46 -4.20 4.82
N PHE A 56 4.19 -4.27 3.51
CA PHE A 56 3.14 -5.13 2.95
C PHE A 56 3.77 -6.42 2.39
N THR A 57 3.18 -7.56 2.70
CA THR A 57 3.58 -8.86 2.16
C THR A 57 2.59 -9.31 1.09
N CYS A 58 3.04 -9.64 -0.12
CA CYS A 58 2.20 -10.24 -1.14
C CYS A 58 1.94 -11.73 -0.79
N PRO A 59 0.75 -12.13 -0.30
CA PRO A 59 0.52 -13.50 0.15
C PRO A 59 0.39 -14.51 -1.00
N LEU A 60 0.03 -14.03 -2.19
CA LEU A 60 -0.19 -14.83 -3.38
C LEU A 60 0.56 -14.23 -4.57
N PRO A 61 1.06 -15.06 -5.49
CA PRO A 61 1.58 -14.58 -6.77
C PRO A 61 0.50 -13.80 -7.54
N GLY A 62 0.86 -12.62 -8.03
CA GLY A 62 -0.08 -11.77 -8.75
C GLY A 62 0.46 -10.37 -8.99
N ILE A 63 -0.38 -9.54 -9.60
CA ILE A 63 -0.13 -8.12 -9.82
C ILE A 63 -0.71 -7.35 -8.64
N TYR A 64 0.07 -6.40 -8.12
CA TYR A 64 -0.34 -5.53 -7.03
C TYR A 64 -0.18 -4.08 -7.49
N PHE A 65 -1.11 -3.24 -7.06
CA PHE A 65 -1.05 -1.80 -7.26
C PHE A 65 -0.66 -1.13 -5.95
N PHE A 66 0.32 -0.25 -6.01
CA PHE A 66 0.77 0.56 -4.89
C PHE A 66 0.77 2.02 -5.33
N THR A 67 0.24 2.88 -4.49
CA THR A 67 0.38 4.32 -4.62
C THR A 67 0.74 4.89 -3.25
N TYR A 68 1.50 5.97 -3.26
CA TYR A 68 1.86 6.67 -2.04
C TYR A 68 1.93 8.16 -2.29
N HIS A 69 1.67 8.94 -1.25
CA HIS A 69 1.87 10.38 -1.21
C HIS A 69 2.57 10.69 0.11
N VAL A 70 3.75 11.29 0.04
CA VAL A 70 4.50 11.74 1.21
C VAL A 70 4.63 13.24 1.12
N LEU A 71 4.19 13.93 2.15
CA LEU A 71 4.31 15.38 2.28
C LEU A 71 5.65 15.70 2.95
N MET A 72 6.45 16.55 2.33
CA MET A 72 7.66 17.12 2.87
C MET A 72 7.36 18.54 3.34
N ARG A 73 7.83 18.88 4.54
CA ARG A 73 7.89 20.27 4.99
C ARG A 73 9.24 20.82 4.55
N GLY A 74 9.25 21.73 3.58
CA GLY A 74 10.46 22.45 3.21
C GLY A 74 10.92 23.41 4.30
N GLY A 75 12.14 23.89 4.14
CA GLY A 75 12.66 25.03 4.85
C GLY A 75 13.92 24.80 5.70
N ASP A 76 14.36 23.56 5.83
CA ASP A 76 15.59 23.20 6.53
C ASP A 76 16.75 22.87 5.57
N GLY A 77 16.55 23.01 4.26
CA GLY A 77 17.52 22.67 3.21
C GLY A 77 17.52 21.18 2.84
N THR A 78 16.62 20.37 3.40
CA THR A 78 16.56 18.92 3.18
C THR A 78 15.50 18.57 2.15
N SER A 79 15.93 17.97 1.04
CA SER A 79 15.02 17.34 0.07
C SER A 79 14.67 15.92 0.49
N MET A 80 13.50 15.44 0.09
CA MET A 80 13.01 14.11 0.44
C MET A 80 13.04 13.18 -0.76
N TRP A 81 13.53 11.97 -0.53
CA TRP A 81 13.40 10.83 -1.45
C TRP A 81 12.48 9.80 -0.83
N ALA A 82 11.46 9.39 -1.58
CA ALA A 82 10.57 8.30 -1.22
C ALA A 82 10.76 7.13 -2.21
N ASP A 83 11.22 5.99 -1.71
CA ASP A 83 11.41 4.78 -2.51
C ASP A 83 10.32 3.75 -2.21
N LEU A 84 9.65 3.24 -3.24
CA LEU A 84 8.91 1.98 -3.16
C LEU A 84 9.88 0.83 -3.40
N ARG A 85 10.06 -0.04 -2.39
CA ARG A 85 11.01 -1.16 -2.45
C ARG A 85 10.33 -2.52 -2.41
N LYS A 86 10.81 -3.45 -3.25
CA LYS A 86 10.46 -4.87 -3.22
C LYS A 86 11.69 -5.69 -2.84
N ASN A 87 11.67 -6.33 -1.67
CA ASN A 87 12.76 -7.18 -1.17
C ASN A 87 14.14 -6.49 -1.24
N GLY A 88 14.20 -5.22 -0.81
CA GLY A 88 15.42 -4.41 -0.82
C GLY A 88 15.74 -3.69 -2.14
N LEU A 89 15.07 -4.04 -3.24
CA LEU A 89 15.28 -3.41 -4.55
C LEU A 89 14.28 -2.27 -4.78
N VAL A 90 14.76 -1.11 -5.22
CA VAL A 90 13.93 0.03 -5.61
C VAL A 90 13.13 -0.31 -6.87
N ARG A 91 11.83 -0.02 -6.85
CA ARG A 91 10.89 -0.24 -7.97
C ARG A 91 10.29 1.05 -8.51
N ALA A 92 10.15 2.05 -7.64
CA ALA A 92 9.80 3.42 -8.02
C ALA A 92 10.43 4.37 -7.00
N SER A 93 10.73 5.59 -7.44
CA SER A 93 11.22 6.67 -6.58
C SER A 93 10.44 7.93 -6.90
N ALA A 94 10.15 8.73 -5.89
CA ALA A 94 9.62 10.08 -6.01
C ALA A 94 10.49 11.02 -5.16
N ILE A 95 10.59 12.28 -5.61
CA ILE A 95 11.46 13.28 -5.01
C ILE A 95 10.63 14.54 -4.77
N ALA A 96 10.78 15.13 -3.59
CA ALA A 96 10.33 16.48 -3.27
C ALA A 96 11.56 17.34 -2.98
N GLN A 97 11.70 18.48 -3.64
CA GLN A 97 12.89 19.34 -3.54
C GLN A 97 12.58 20.56 -2.67
N ASP A 98 13.46 20.86 -1.72
CA ASP A 98 13.32 22.07 -0.91
C ASP A 98 13.75 23.29 -1.74
N ALA A 99 12.79 23.94 -2.39
CA ALA A 99 13.03 25.05 -3.30
C ALA A 99 12.69 26.43 -2.70
N ASP A 100 11.69 26.51 -1.82
CA ASP A 100 11.07 27.79 -1.43
C ASP A 100 10.55 27.83 0.03
N GLN A 101 11.03 26.95 0.91
CA GLN A 101 10.59 26.88 2.32
C GLN A 101 9.10 26.50 2.50
N ASN A 102 8.45 26.01 1.43
CA ASN A 102 7.05 25.61 1.44
C ASN A 102 6.88 24.09 1.51
N TYR A 103 5.65 23.62 1.60
CA TYR A 103 5.34 22.19 1.53
C TYR A 103 5.44 21.67 0.09
N ASP A 104 6.08 20.52 -0.07
CA ASP A 104 6.19 19.79 -1.33
C ASP A 104 5.79 18.31 -1.12
N TYR A 105 5.51 17.56 -2.18
CA TYR A 105 5.09 16.16 -2.06
C TYR A 105 5.78 15.22 -3.06
N ALA A 106 6.13 14.04 -2.58
CA ALA A 106 6.63 12.94 -3.41
C ALA A 106 5.55 11.86 -3.54
N SER A 107 5.17 11.50 -4.77
CA SER A 107 4.13 10.51 -5.02
C SER A 107 4.40 9.62 -6.22
N ASN A 108 3.86 8.39 -6.18
CA ASN A 108 3.84 7.43 -7.28
C ASN A 108 2.45 6.81 -7.46
#